data_AF-A0A0F9J8M9-F1
#
_entry.id   AF-A0A0F9J8M9-F1
#
_cell.length_a   1.000
_cell.length_b   1.000
_cell.length_c   1.000
_cell.angle_alpha   90.00
_cell.angle_beta   90.00
_cell.angle_gamma   90.00
#
_symmetry.space_group_name_H-M   'P 1'
#
loop_
_entity.id
_entity.type
_entity.pdbx_description
1 polymer ?
#
loop_
_entity_poly.entity_id
_entity_poly.type
_entity_poly.pdbx_seq_one_letter_code
_entity_poly.pdbx_strand_id
1 'polypeptide(L)'
;MSSKTQKITLGTKEWADSNVNCYYGCSNNCKYCYAKKMAIRFKRKTENTWRIMESNQKAIKKGYSKRKGRIMFPTSHDITPESLSGCLIVLKKLLDANNEVLITTKPKLLWNN
;
A
#
# COMPACT_ATOMS: atom_id res chain seq x y z
N MET A 1 1.69 -37.49 -11.46
CA MET A 1 1.95 -36.06 -11.16
C MET A 1 0.85 -35.58 -10.25
N SER A 2 1.13 -35.37 -8.95
CA SER A 2 0.12 -34.84 -8.01
C SER A 2 -0.24 -33.42 -8.44
N SER A 3 -1.49 -33.21 -8.87
CA SER A 3 -2.01 -31.87 -9.10
C SER A 3 -2.00 -31.14 -7.77
N LYS A 4 -1.07 -30.20 -7.58
CA LYS A 4 -1.12 -29.32 -6.42
C LYS A 4 -2.43 -28.54 -6.50
N THR A 5 -3.38 -28.90 -5.65
CA THR A 5 -4.63 -28.15 -5.48
C THR A 5 -4.23 -26.71 -5.16
N GLN A 6 -4.49 -25.78 -6.09
CA GLN A 6 -4.15 -24.38 -5.87
C GLN A 6 -4.93 -23.91 -4.64
N LYS A 7 -4.20 -23.43 -3.63
CA LYS A 7 -4.82 -22.91 -2.41
C LYS A 7 -5.63 -21.67 -2.78
N ILE A 8 -6.94 -21.70 -2.57
CA ILE A 8 -7.79 -20.52 -2.73
C ILE A 8 -7.29 -19.44 -1.76
N THR A 9 -6.74 -18.36 -2.31
CA THR A 9 -6.35 -17.16 -1.57
C THR A 9 -7.51 -16.16 -1.54
N LEU A 10 -7.52 -15.25 -0.57
CA LEU A 10 -8.56 -14.23 -0.43
C LEU A 10 -7.95 -12.84 -0.23
N GLY A 11 -8.65 -11.80 -0.69
CA GLY A 11 -8.29 -10.40 -0.48
C GLY A 11 -6.98 -10.05 -1.18
N THR A 12 -6.09 -9.34 -0.48
CA THR A 12 -4.80 -8.92 -1.07
C THR A 12 -3.94 -10.10 -1.53
N LYS A 13 -4.13 -11.30 -0.97
CA LYS A 13 -3.36 -12.50 -1.32
C LYS A 13 -3.73 -13.10 -2.67
N GLU A 14 -4.87 -12.72 -3.24
CA GLU A 14 -5.23 -13.07 -4.62
C GLU A 14 -4.37 -12.32 -5.64
N TRP A 15 -3.82 -11.17 -5.25
CA TRP A 15 -3.12 -10.26 -6.14
C TRP A 15 -1.62 -10.18 -5.90
N ALA A 16 -1.17 -10.45 -4.67
CA ALA A 16 0.23 -10.35 -4.27
C ALA A 16 0.60 -11.20 -3.05
N ASP A 17 1.83 -11.69 -3.03
CA ASP A 17 2.39 -12.50 -1.94
C ASP A 17 2.74 -11.68 -0.70
N SER A 18 3.07 -10.40 -0.88
CA SER A 18 3.36 -9.49 0.22
C SER A 18 2.90 -8.06 -0.08
N ASN A 19 2.94 -7.20 0.94
CA ASN A 19 2.61 -5.79 0.79
C ASN A 19 3.67 -4.90 1.44
N VAL A 20 3.68 -3.64 1.00
CA VAL A 20 4.45 -2.56 1.60
C VAL A 20 3.56 -1.31 1.66
N ASN A 21 3.62 -0.61 2.80
CA ASN A 21 2.92 0.63 3.05
C ASN A 21 3.89 1.64 3.67
N CYS A 22 3.78 2.91 3.29
CA CYS A 22 4.67 3.98 3.74
C CYS A 22 3.95 5.18 4.38
N TYR A 23 2.62 5.12 4.47
CA TYR A 23 1.79 6.08 5.21
C TYR A 23 0.73 5.37 6.06
N TYR A 24 0.31 6.04 7.14
CA TYR A 24 -0.87 5.72 7.92
C TYR A 24 -2.01 6.67 7.58
N GLY A 25 -3.22 6.14 7.39
CA GLY A 25 -4.36 6.94 6.94
C GLY A 25 -4.36 7.19 5.43
N CYS A 26 -5.44 7.79 4.95
CA CYS A 26 -5.60 8.13 3.54
C CYS A 26 -6.52 9.34 3.36
N SER A 27 -6.02 10.39 2.72
CA SER A 27 -6.75 11.64 2.50
C SER A 27 -8.00 11.47 1.63
N ASN A 28 -8.09 10.38 0.85
CA ASN A 28 -9.29 10.06 0.06
C ASN A 28 -10.53 9.73 0.92
N ASN A 29 -10.36 9.32 2.18
CA ASN A 29 -11.44 9.07 3.16
C ASN A 29 -12.69 8.35 2.60
N CYS A 30 -12.50 7.32 1.75
CA CYS A 30 -13.62 6.65 1.08
C CYS A 30 -14.59 5.99 2.09
N LYS A 31 -15.91 6.14 1.85
CA LYS A 31 -16.98 5.56 2.69
C LYS A 31 -16.86 4.05 2.89
N TYR A 32 -16.41 3.33 1.87
CA TYR A 32 -16.30 1.86 1.84
C TYR A 32 -14.88 1.35 2.16
N CYS A 33 -13.99 2.19 2.68
CA CYS A 33 -12.57 1.83 2.80
C CYS A 33 -12.34 0.71 3.84
N TYR A 34 -11.95 -0.48 3.37
CA TYR A 34 -11.55 -1.59 4.23
C TYR A 34 -10.38 -1.23 5.16
N ALA A 35 -9.36 -0.55 4.62
CA ALA A 35 -8.19 -0.15 5.40
C ALA A 35 -8.55 0.80 6.56
N LYS A 36 -9.53 1.71 6.35
CA LYS A 36 -10.09 2.57 7.40
C LYS A 36 -10.71 1.73 8.52
N LYS A 37 -11.63 0.82 8.15
CA LYS A 37 -12.29 -0.07 9.11
C LYS A 37 -11.29 -0.88 9.93
N MET A 38 -10.23 -1.39 9.30
CA MET A 38 -9.18 -2.14 9.99
C MET A 38 -8.32 -1.25 10.89
N ALA A 39 -7.92 -0.07 10.43
CA ALA A 39 -7.13 0.86 11.25
C ALA A 39 -7.89 1.27 12.53
N ILE A 40 -9.21 1.52 12.42
CA ILE A 40 -10.06 1.83 13.58
C ILE A 40 -10.24 0.62 14.48
N ARG A 41 -10.56 -0.55 13.92
CA ARG A 41 -10.70 -1.81 14.67
C ARG A 41 -9.46 -2.11 15.53
N PHE A 42 -8.26 -1.88 14.99
CA PHE A 42 -6.99 -2.11 15.68
C PHE A 42 -6.43 -0.87 16.39
N LYS A 43 -7.25 0.17 16.62
CA LYS A 43 -6.89 1.39 17.37
C LYS A 43 -5.65 2.13 16.83
N ARG A 44 -5.40 2.05 15.52
CA ARG A 44 -4.31 2.76 14.83
C ARG A 44 -4.73 4.15 14.32
N LYS A 45 -6.02 4.34 14.08
CA LYS A 45 -6.66 5.59 13.67
C LYS A 45 -8.07 5.67 14.25
N THR A 46 -8.69 6.85 14.18
CA THR A 46 -10.12 7.05 14.45
C THR A 46 -10.83 7.48 13.17
N GLU A 47 -12.16 7.56 13.20
CA GLU A 47 -12.96 8.13 12.11
C GLU A 47 -12.45 9.53 11.71
N ASN A 48 -12.13 10.36 12.70
CA ASN A 48 -11.71 11.75 12.51
C ASN A 48 -10.24 11.85 12.04
N THR A 49 -9.37 10.94 12.49
CA THR A 49 -7.93 11.00 12.15
C THR A 49 -7.55 10.17 10.92
N TRP A 50 -8.46 9.36 10.37
CA TRP A 50 -8.19 8.53 9.19
C TRP A 50 -7.72 9.34 7.97
N ARG A 51 -8.36 10.50 7.74
CA ARG A 51 -8.04 11.35 6.60
C ARG A 51 -6.67 12.03 6.71
N ILE A 52 -6.11 12.10 7.91
CA ILE A 52 -4.82 12.73 8.18
C ILE A 52 -3.73 11.71 7.85
N MET A 53 -3.01 11.93 6.75
CA MET A 53 -1.93 11.06 6.33
C MET A 53 -0.67 11.33 7.16
N GLU A 54 -0.12 10.28 7.75
CA GLU A 54 1.12 10.35 8.53
C GLU A 54 2.19 9.47 7.88
N SER A 55 3.35 10.06 7.58
CA SER A 55 4.45 9.32 6.98
C SER A 55 4.98 8.24 7.93
N ASN A 56 5.07 7.01 7.45
CA ASN A 56 5.78 5.94 8.15
C ASN A 56 7.27 6.04 7.83
N GLN A 57 7.96 6.93 8.54
CA GLN A 57 9.40 7.19 8.32
C GLN A 57 10.26 5.93 8.43
N LYS A 58 9.86 4.96 9.27
CA LYS A 58 10.54 3.66 9.36
C LYS A 58 10.48 2.90 8.04
N ALA A 59 9.31 2.85 7.39
CA ALA A 59 9.15 2.21 6.08
C ALA A 59 9.87 3.00 4.97
N ILE A 60 9.79 4.33 5.00
CA ILE A 60 10.45 5.18 3.99
C ILE A 60 11.97 5.06 4.06
N LYS A 61 12.56 5.06 5.26
CA LYS A 61 14.02 4.95 5.46
C LYS A 61 14.54 3.53 5.24
N LYS A 62 13.73 2.50 5.50
CA LYS A 62 14.09 1.09 5.35
C LYS A 62 14.67 0.77 3.96
N GLY A 63 15.70 -0.07 3.93
CA GLY A 63 16.17 -0.75 2.72
C GLY A 63 15.32 -1.98 2.40
N TYR A 64 15.10 -2.25 1.12
CA TYR A 64 14.32 -3.39 0.65
C TYR A 64 15.21 -4.32 -0.17
N SER A 65 15.15 -5.61 0.11
CA SER A 65 15.75 -6.65 -0.72
C SER A 65 14.71 -7.24 -1.69
N LYS A 66 15.16 -8.03 -2.65
CA LYS A 66 14.28 -8.85 -3.49
C LYS A 66 13.44 -9.78 -2.61
N ARG A 67 12.13 -9.78 -2.79
CA ARG A 67 11.19 -10.71 -2.17
C ARG A 67 10.78 -11.78 -3.16
N LYS A 68 10.38 -12.93 -2.62
CA LYS A 68 9.69 -13.96 -3.40
C LYS A 68 8.29 -13.47 -3.73
N GLY A 69 7.92 -13.55 -5.00
CA GLY A 69 6.60 -13.18 -5.48
C GLY A 69 6.38 -11.68 -5.64
N ARG A 70 5.11 -11.31 -5.88
CA ARG A 70 4.68 -9.96 -6.20
C ARG A 70 4.41 -9.16 -4.93
N ILE A 71 4.72 -7.86 -4.96
CA ILE A 71 4.48 -6.92 -3.85
C ILE A 71 3.35 -5.97 -4.23
N MET A 72 2.27 -5.93 -3.46
CA MET A 72 1.24 -4.91 -3.63
C MET A 72 1.62 -3.63 -2.88
N PHE A 73 1.51 -2.48 -3.55
CA PHE A 73 1.85 -1.17 -3.00
C PHE A 73 0.87 -0.08 -3.48
N PRO A 74 0.40 0.79 -2.59
CA PRO A 74 0.09 0.53 -1.18
C PRO A 74 -1.17 -0.33 -1.02
N THR A 75 -1.41 -0.85 0.18
CA THR A 75 -2.64 -1.57 0.55
C THR A 75 -3.47 -0.88 1.64
N SER A 76 -2.89 0.08 2.36
CA SER A 76 -3.56 0.78 3.48
C SER A 76 -3.68 2.30 3.31
N HIS A 77 -3.12 2.84 2.24
CA HIS A 77 -3.21 4.26 1.89
C HIS A 77 -3.29 4.40 0.37
N ASP A 78 -3.25 5.62 -0.13
CA ASP A 78 -3.19 5.89 -1.57
C ASP A 78 -1.95 6.74 -1.91
N ILE A 79 -1.63 6.80 -3.20
CA ILE A 79 -0.65 7.72 -3.77
C ILE A 79 -1.41 9.01 -4.11
N THR A 80 -1.09 10.07 -3.40
CA THR A 80 -1.72 11.40 -3.51
C THR A 80 -0.60 12.45 -3.56
N PRO A 81 -0.87 13.72 -3.91
CA PRO A 81 0.17 14.76 -3.87
C PRO A 81 0.92 14.82 -2.53
N GLU A 82 0.21 14.67 -1.40
CA GLU A 82 0.79 14.66 -0.04
C GLU A 82 1.71 13.45 0.22
N SER A 83 1.39 12.29 -0.37
CA SER A 83 2.15 11.05 -0.15
C SER A 83 3.15 10.71 -1.26
N LEU A 84 3.13 11.46 -2.37
CA LEU A 84 3.85 11.13 -3.59
C LEU A 84 5.35 10.97 -3.36
N SER A 85 5.99 11.95 -2.72
CA SER A 85 7.44 11.91 -2.46
C SER A 85 7.86 10.66 -1.67
N GLY A 86 7.19 10.38 -0.55
CA GLY A 86 7.47 9.19 0.25
C GLY A 86 7.19 7.88 -0.50
N CYS A 87 6.13 7.86 -1.32
CA CYS A 87 5.79 6.70 -2.15
C CYS A 87 6.86 6.43 -3.22
N LEU A 88 7.33 7.47 -3.92
CA LEU A 88 8.36 7.34 -4.95
C LEU A 88 9.69 6.84 -4.38
N ILE A 89 10.08 7.28 -3.19
CA ILE A 89 11.28 6.76 -2.50
C ILE A 89 11.15 5.25 -2.27
N VAL A 90 10.01 4.79 -1.75
CA VAL A 90 9.81 3.36 -1.46
C VAL A 90 9.69 2.53 -2.73
N LEU A 91 8.93 3.01 -3.72
CA LEU A 91 8.80 2.36 -5.03
C LEU A 91 10.16 2.22 -5.71
N LYS A 92 10.98 3.28 -5.73
CA LYS A 92 12.33 3.22 -6.28
C LYS A 92 13.15 2.13 -5.60
N LYS A 93 13.19 2.09 -4.27
CA LYS A 93 13.94 1.06 -3.52
C LYS A 93 13.45 -0.36 -3.81
N LEU A 94 12.13 -0.55 -3.97
CA LEU A 94 11.57 -1.85 -4.32
C LEU A 94 12.00 -2.28 -5.72
N LEU A 95 11.91 -1.39 -6.70
CA LEU A 95 12.26 -1.63 -8.10
C LEU A 95 13.78 -1.81 -8.28
N ASP A 96 14.61 -1.01 -7.62
CA ASP A 96 16.07 -1.15 -7.63
C ASP A 96 16.52 -2.51 -7.09
N ALA A 97 15.79 -3.06 -6.11
CA ALA A 97 15.99 -4.42 -5.60
C ALA A 97 15.37 -5.51 -6.49
N ASN A 98 15.04 -5.16 -7.73
CA ASN A 98 14.47 -5.99 -8.78
C ASN A 98 13.12 -6.63 -8.39
N ASN A 99 12.32 -6.03 -7.50
CA ASN A 99 11.02 -6.57 -7.12
C ASN A 99 9.97 -6.36 -8.21
N GLU A 100 9.01 -7.29 -8.28
CA GLU A 100 7.79 -7.09 -9.05
C GLU A 100 6.76 -6.40 -8.16
N VAL A 101 6.25 -5.25 -8.60
CA VAL A 101 5.37 -4.40 -7.80
C VAL A 101 4.04 -4.21 -8.52
N LEU A 102 2.93 -4.58 -7.86
CA LEU A 102 1.58 -4.23 -8.25
C LEU A 102 1.20 -2.92 -7.57
N ILE A 103 0.99 -1.88 -8.37
CA ILE A 103 0.58 -0.57 -7.86
C ILE A 103 -0.95 -0.48 -7.89
N THR A 104 -1.53 -0.08 -6.75
CA THR A 104 -2.96 0.26 -6.68
C THR A 104 -3.15 1.67 -6.19
N THR A 105 -3.93 2.45 -6.92
CA THR A 105 -4.20 3.85 -6.57
C THR A 105 -5.59 4.26 -7.03
N LYS A 106 -6.18 5.26 -6.37
CA LYS A 106 -7.28 6.07 -6.90
C LYS A 106 -6.66 7.36 -7.44
N PRO A 107 -6.15 7.35 -8.68
CA PRO A 107 -5.33 8.43 -9.18
C PRO A 107 -6.15 9.72 -9.22
N LYS A 108 -5.55 10.82 -8.75
CA LYS A 108 -6.09 12.15 -9.00
C LYS A 108 -5.46 12.63 -10.30
N LEU A 109 -6.30 12.89 -11.30
CA LEU A 109 -5.85 13.52 -12.54
C LEU A 109 -5.40 14.94 -12.22
N LEU A 110 -4.10 15.20 -12.33
CA LEU A 110 -3.56 16.56 -12.34
C LEU A 110 -3.66 17.05 -13.78
N TRP A 111 -4.76 17.70 -14.12
CA TRP A 111 -4.81 18.49 -15.35
C TRP A 111 -4.00 19.75 -15.09
N ASN A 112 -2.83 19.83 -15.73
CA ASN A 112 -2.10 21.08 -15.83
C ASN A 112 -2.76 21.85 -17.00
N ASN A 113 -3.46 22.94 -16.68
CA ASN A 113 -3.78 23.99 -17.66
C ASN A 113 -2.59 24.92 -17.81
#